data_AF-A0A822FNI5-F1
#
_entry.id   AF-A0A822FNI5-F1
#
_cell.length_a   1.000
_cell.length_b   1.000
_cell.length_c   1.000
_cell.angle_alpha   90.00
_cell.angle_beta   90.00
_cell.angle_gamma   90.00
#
_symmetry.space_group_name_H-M   'P 1'
#
loop_
_entity.id
_entity.type
_entity.pdbx_description
1 polymer ?
#
loop_
_entity_poly.entity_id
_entity_poly.type
_entity_poly.pdbx_seq_one_letter_code
_entity_poly.pdbx_strand_id
1 'polypeptide(L)' 'MEVCVDSFESAQAAVQGGAQRIELCSSLDQGGLTPSIGLLRLIRRRLPFELQIFVMIRCRAGDFIYDDNELSVME' A
#
# COMPACT_ATOMS: atom_id res chain seq x y z
N MET A 1 -12.79 -1.89 -9.66
CA MET A 1 -12.60 -0.69 -8.80
C MET A 1 -11.38 -0.93 -7.91
N GLU A 2 -10.54 0.09 -7.72
CA GLU A 2 -9.39 0.08 -6.82
C GLU A 2 -9.59 1.13 -5.72
N VAL A 3 -9.07 0.88 -4.53
CA VAL A 3 -9.14 1.79 -3.37
C VAL A 3 -7.77 1.85 -2.69
N CYS A 4 -7.29 3.07 -2.43
CA CYS A 4 -6.08 3.31 -1.63
C CYS A 4 -6.39 3.09 -0.15
N VAL A 5 -5.55 2.33 0.54
CA VAL A 5 -5.74 1.95 1.95
C VAL A 5 -4.41 2.02 2.70
N ASP A 6 -4.46 2.36 3.98
CA ASP A 6 -3.28 2.54 4.85
C ASP A 6 -3.30 1.67 6.11
N SER A 7 -4.36 0.88 6.29
CA SER A 7 -4.66 0.15 7.51
C SER A 7 -5.36 -1.17 7.19
N PHE A 8 -5.37 -2.09 8.15
CA PHE A 8 -6.05 -3.38 7.94
C PHE A 8 -7.56 -3.19 7.86
N GLU A 9 -8.09 -2.28 8.67
CA GLU A 9 -9.50 -1.93 8.77
C GLU A 9 -10.01 -1.33 7.46
N SER A 10 -9.26 -0.39 6.86
CA SER A 10 -9.61 0.19 5.56
C SER A 10 -9.53 -0.84 4.43
N ALA A 11 -8.50 -1.71 4.41
CA ALA A 11 -8.41 -2.82 3.47
C ALA A 11 -9.60 -3.77 3.58
N GLN A 12 -10.01 -4.12 4.81
CA GLN A 12 -11.16 -4.97 5.06
C GLN A 12 -12.47 -4.32 4.60
N ALA A 13 -12.66 -3.02 4.90
CA ALA A 13 -13.81 -2.26 4.46
C ALA A 13 -13.88 -2.16 2.92
N ALA A 14 -12.74 -1.95 2.26
CA ALA A 14 -12.68 -1.92 0.80
C ALA A 14 -13.15 -3.24 0.18
N VAL A 15 -12.68 -4.37 0.72
CA VAL A 15 -13.12 -5.71 0.27
C VAL A 15 -14.62 -5.90 0.50
N GLN A 16 -15.14 -5.54 1.68
CA GLN A 16 -16.57 -5.63 1.98
C GLN A 16 -17.42 -4.75 1.07
N GLY A 17 -16.89 -3.60 0.65
CA GLY A 17 -17.47 -2.72 -0.36
C GLY A 17 -17.36 -3.22 -1.80
N GLY A 18 -16.78 -4.40 -2.03
CA GLY A 18 -16.65 -5.01 -3.36
C GLY A 18 -15.41 -4.59 -4.14
N ALA A 19 -14.41 -3.99 -3.51
CA ALA A 19 -13.13 -3.74 -4.16
C ALA A 19 -12.43 -5.07 -4.50
N GLN A 20 -12.03 -5.21 -5.76
CA GLN A 20 -11.28 -6.38 -6.26
C GLN A 20 -9.77 -6.15 -6.22
N ARG A 21 -9.36 -4.91 -5.99
CA ARG A 21 -7.98 -4.48 -5.85
C ARG A 21 -7.87 -3.38 -4.81
N ILE A 22 -6.78 -3.40 -4.07
CA ILE A 22 -6.36 -2.29 -3.21
C ILE A 22 -4.96 -1.82 -3.60
N GLU A 23 -4.73 -0.53 -3.44
CA GLU A 23 -3.39 0.05 -3.39
C GLU A 23 -3.01 0.25 -1.91
N LEU A 24 -2.02 -0.49 -1.43
CA LEU A 24 -1.54 -0.43 -0.05
C LEU A 24 -0.45 0.62 0.07
N CYS A 25 -0.71 1.63 0.89
CA CYS A 25 0.20 2.75 1.15
C CYS A 25 0.47 2.87 2.66
N SER A 26 1.45 3.69 3.03
CA SER A 26 1.46 4.42 4.30
C SER A 26 1.31 5.92 4.04
N SER A 27 1.03 6.71 5.07
CA SER A 27 1.06 8.20 5.00
C SER A 27 0.28 8.77 3.80
N LEU A 28 -1.01 8.42 3.68
CA LEU A 28 -1.86 8.87 2.56
C LEU A 28 -1.99 10.40 2.50
N ASP A 29 -1.91 11.08 3.64
CA ASP A 29 -1.87 12.54 3.75
C ASP A 29 -0.65 13.17 3.05
N GLN A 30 0.41 12.39 2.82
CA GLN A 30 1.61 12.76 2.07
C GLN A 30 1.61 12.25 0.62
N GLY A 31 0.45 11.81 0.13
CA GLY A 31 0.29 11.24 -1.21
C GLY A 31 0.72 9.78 -1.32
N GLY A 32 0.87 9.07 -0.19
CA GLY A 32 1.21 7.64 -0.16
C GLY A 32 2.72 7.38 -0.20
N LEU A 33 3.19 6.53 0.71
CA LEU A 33 4.57 6.04 0.84
C LEU A 33 4.58 4.52 0.96
N THR A 34 5.78 3.91 0.94
CA THR A 34 5.94 2.47 1.14
C THR A 34 5.32 2.02 2.47
N PRO A 35 4.39 1.04 2.47
CA PRO A 35 3.78 0.54 3.69
C PRO A 35 4.73 -0.38 4.46
N SER A 36 4.41 -0.66 5.73
CA SER A 36 5.15 -1.68 6.47
C SER A 36 4.87 -3.09 5.91
N ILE A 37 5.92 -3.92 5.87
CA ILE A 37 5.77 -5.34 5.47
C ILE A 37 4.83 -6.13 6.40
N GLY A 38 4.72 -5.70 7.67
CA GLY A 38 3.83 -6.31 8.65
C GLY A 38 2.36 -6.17 8.26
N LEU A 39 1.97 -4.99 7.77
CA LEU A 39 0.61 -4.74 7.30
C LEU A 39 0.28 -5.58 6.06
N LEU A 40 1.19 -5.60 5.07
CA LEU A 40 1.01 -6.42 3.87
C LEU A 40 0.82 -7.91 4.22
N ARG A 41 1.67 -8.45 5.12
CA ARG A 41 1.58 -9.84 5.59
C ARG A 41 0.26 -10.12 6.30
N LEU A 42 -0.22 -9.19 7.13
CA LEU A 42 -1.50 -9.34 7.83
C LEU A 42 -2.67 -9.39 6.84
N ILE A 43 -2.70 -8.46 5.89
CA ILE A 43 -3.74 -8.40 4.85
C ILE A 43 -3.74 -9.71 4.04
N ARG A 44 -2.58 -10.15 3.54
CA ARG A 44 -2.45 -11.40 2.76
C ARG A 44 -2.88 -12.64 3.54
N ARG A 45 -2.77 -12.65 4.87
CA ARG A 45 -3.19 -13.77 5.72
C ARG A 45 -4.69 -13.76 6.05
N ARG A 46 -5.35 -12.61 6.01
CA ARG A 46 -6.69 -12.42 6.58
C ARG A 46 -7.76 -12.05 5.55
N LEU A 47 -7.39 -11.46 4.42
CA LEU A 47 -8.31 -11.09 3.35
C LEU A 47 -8.32 -12.13 2.22
N PRO A 48 -9.33 -12.12 1.33
CA PRO A 48 -9.47 -13.11 0.26
C PRO A 48 -8.22 -13.22 -0.62
N PHE A 49 -7.93 -14.43 -1.09
CA PHE A 49 -6.74 -14.71 -1.90
C PHE A 49 -6.79 -14.01 -3.27
N GLU A 50 -8.00 -13.87 -3.81
CA GLU A 50 -8.29 -13.23 -5.10
C GLU A 50 -8.10 -11.71 -5.07
N LEU A 51 -7.99 -11.11 -3.88
CA LEU A 51 -7.73 -9.68 -3.74
C LEU A 51 -6.36 -9.35 -4.35
N GLN A 52 -6.39 -8.51 -5.38
CA GLN A 52 -5.18 -7.92 -5.92
C GLN A 52 -4.68 -6.84 -4.95
N ILE A 53 -3.38 -6.86 -4.65
CA ILE A 53 -2.76 -5.87 -3.77
C ILE A 53 -1.58 -5.28 -4.51
N PHE A 54 -1.72 -4.01 -4.89
CA PHE A 54 -0.62 -3.19 -5.36
C PHE A 54 0.01 -2.53 -4.16
N VAL A 55 1.33 -2.45 -4.12
CA VAL A 55 2.07 -1.92 -2.98
C VAL A 55 2.79 -0.67 -3.45
N MET A 56 2.58 0.44 -2.75
CA MET A 56 3.33 1.66 -3.01
C MET A 56 4.82 1.42 -2.74
N ILE A 57 5.67 1.82 -3.68
CA ILE A 57 7.13 1.86 -3.51
C ILE A 57 7.54 3.32 -3.69
N ARG A 58 7.67 4.01 -2.55
CA ARG A 58 8.04 5.42 -2.47
C ARG A 58 8.61 5.71 -1.09
N CYS A 59 9.92 5.95 -1.02
CA CYS A 59 10.67 6.04 0.24
C CYS A 59 10.44 7.35 1.01
N ARG A 60 10.04 8.45 0.33
CA ARG A 60 9.74 9.74 0.98
C ARG A 60 8.69 10.56 0.23
N ALA A 61 8.15 11.55 0.93
CA ALA A 61 7.24 12.55 0.37
C ALA A 61 8.01 13.60 -0.46
N GLY A 62 7.26 14.49 -1.13
CA GLY A 62 7.82 15.54 -1.98
C GLY A 62 7.94 15.11 -3.44
N ASP A 63 9.04 15.48 -4.09
CA ASP A 63 9.33 15.16 -5.48
C ASP A 63 9.58 13.66 -5.74
N PHE A 64 9.86 13.35 -7.00
CA PHE A 64 10.20 12.01 -7.49
C PHE A 64 11.62 11.97 -8.07
N ILE A 65 12.51 12.87 -7.62
CA ILE A 65 13.91 12.94 -8.04
C ILE A 65 14.74 12.26 -6.96
N TYR A 66 15.03 10.98 -7.15
CA TYR A 66 15.70 10.15 -6.16
C TYR A 66 17.21 10.12 -6.34
N ASP A 67 17.95 10.13 -5.23
CA ASP A 67 19.37 9.79 -5.24
C ASP A 67 19.60 8.27 -5.24
N ASP A 68 20.85 7.84 -5.39
CA ASP A 68 21.22 6.42 -5.46
C ASP A 68 20.85 5.64 -4.19
N ASN A 69 20.89 6.28 -3.01
CA ASN A 69 20.51 5.64 -1.75
C ASN A 69 18.98 5.48 -1.69
N GLU A 70 18.24 6.49 -2.13
CA GLU A 70 16.78 6.47 -2.18
C GLU A 70 16.25 5.41 -3.15
N LEU A 71 16.92 5.24 -4.30
CA LEU A 71 16.65 4.15 -5.24
C LEU A 71 16.98 2.79 -4.61
N SER A 72 18.13 2.66 -3.94
CA SER A 72 18.53 1.42 -3.26
C SER A 72 17.55 0.99 -2.16
N VAL A 73 16.85 1.93 -1.52
CA VAL A 73 15.78 1.63 -0.54
C VAL A 73 14.53 1.04 -1.19
N MET A 74 14.33 1.25 -2.49
CA MET A 74 13.13 0.86 -3.25
C MET A 74 13.27 -0.42 -4.08
N GLU A 75 14.49 -0.96 -4.23
CA GLU A 75 14.80 -2.22 -4.93
C GLU A 75 14.52 -3.49 -4.10
#